data_AF-A0A7I7NTB8-F1
#
_entry.id   AF-A0A7I7NTB8-F1
#
_cell.length_a   1.000
_cell.length_b   1.000
_cell.length_c   1.000
_cell.angle_alpha   90.00
_cell.angle_beta   90.00
_cell.angle_gamma   90.00
#
_symmetry.space_group_name_H-M   'P 1'
#
loop_
_entity.id
_entity.type
_entity.pdbx_description
1 polymer ?
#
loop_
_entity_poly.entity_id
_entity_poly.type
_entity_poly.pdbx_seq_one_letter_code
_entity_poly.pdbx_strand_id
1 'polypeptide(L)'
;MAFIFDSLTSGADVDVSPAERTGTERALAGVPLPAVMTAYRIGFRFMWEETLATARAAAIPTDAILDATARIFFAQETFTQAMADAYRHQLTTQILGGRKSDRHWWKRCCPAG
;
A
#
# COMPACT_ATOMS: atom_id res chain seq x y z
N MET A 1 -1.22 0.21 9.41
CA MET A 1 -0.76 1.53 9.89
C MET A 1 0.33 1.44 10.95
N ALA A 2 0.37 0.41 11.82
CA ALA A 2 1.45 0.23 12.80
C ALA A 2 2.88 0.28 12.20
N PHE A 3 3.07 -0.18 10.96
CA PHE A 3 4.36 -0.23 10.27
C PHE A 3 4.99 1.13 9.95
N ILE A 4 4.21 2.22 9.89
CA ILE A 4 4.75 3.58 9.68
C ILE A 4 5.47 4.09 10.93
N PHE A 5 5.12 3.60 12.11
CA PHE A 5 5.79 3.98 13.35
C PHE A 5 7.10 3.21 13.57
N ASP A 6 7.25 2.03 12.97
CA ASP A 6 8.49 1.24 13.05
C ASP A 6 9.66 1.92 12.30
N SER A 7 9.35 2.65 11.22
CA SER A 7 10.34 3.47 10.50
C SER A 7 10.77 4.73 11.27
N LEU A 8 10.05 5.12 12.33
CA LEU A 8 10.48 6.19 13.23
C LEU A 8 11.52 5.72 14.23
N THR A 9 11.46 4.44 14.61
CA THR A 9 12.26 3.84 15.68
C THR A 9 13.52 3.15 15.18
N SER A 10 13.48 2.58 13.98
CA SER A 10 14.66 1.98 13.36
C SER A 10 15.26 2.96 12.36
N GLY A 11 16.54 3.29 12.49
CA GLY A 11 17.29 4.00 11.44
C GLY A 11 17.55 3.13 10.19
N ALA A 12 16.69 2.15 9.94
CA ALA A 12 16.79 1.14 8.90
C ALA A 12 15.84 1.46 7.73
N ASP A 13 16.06 0.77 6.61
CA ASP A 13 15.22 0.88 5.43
C ASP A 13 13.78 0.45 5.74
N VAL A 14 12.80 1.16 5.19
CA VAL A 14 11.37 0.96 5.50
C VAL A 14 10.92 -0.41 4.97
N ASP A 15 10.45 -1.32 5.86
CA ASP A 15 9.83 -2.58 5.43
C ASP A 15 8.48 -2.33 4.75
N VAL A 16 8.47 -2.40 3.43
CA VAL A 16 7.28 -2.19 2.59
C VAL A 16 6.49 -3.47 2.32
N SER A 17 6.94 -4.64 2.78
CA SER A 17 6.23 -5.92 2.55
C SER A 17 4.76 -5.91 2.98
N PRO A 18 4.32 -5.19 4.05
CA PRO A 18 2.90 -5.10 4.38
C PRO A 18 2.10 -4.30 3.34
N ALA A 19 2.72 -3.31 2.70
CA ALA A 19 2.12 -2.50 1.64
C ALA A 19 1.89 -3.35 0.39
N GLU A 20 2.89 -4.14 0.00
CA GLU A 20 2.84 -5.03 -1.16
C GLU A 20 1.75 -6.09 -1.00
N ARG A 21 1.69 -6.72 0.18
CA ARG A 21 0.63 -7.68 0.52
C ARG A 21 -0.75 -7.05 0.41
N THR A 22 -0.92 -5.83 0.96
CA THR A 22 -2.19 -5.09 0.85
C THR A 22 -2.56 -4.83 -0.61
N GLY A 23 -1.63 -4.36 -1.43
CA GLY A 23 -1.87 -4.11 -2.86
C GLY A 23 -2.32 -5.37 -3.60
N THR A 24 -1.63 -6.48 -3.33
CA THR A 24 -1.93 -7.79 -3.92
C THR A 24 -3.30 -8.31 -3.52
N GLU A 25 -3.62 -8.29 -2.22
CA GLU A 25 -4.91 -8.74 -1.67
C GLU A 25 -6.08 -7.92 -2.23
N ARG A 26 -5.92 -6.60 -2.35
CA ARG A 26 -6.97 -5.73 -2.91
C ARG A 26 -7.18 -5.94 -4.40
N ALA A 27 -6.11 -6.19 -5.16
CA ALA A 27 -6.21 -6.58 -6.56
C ALA A 27 -6.90 -7.95 -6.71
N LEU A 28 -6.60 -8.92 -5.85
CA LEU A 28 -7.29 -10.22 -5.81
C LEU A 28 -8.78 -10.09 -5.51
N ALA A 29 -9.14 -9.19 -4.60
CA ALA A 29 -10.53 -8.91 -4.25
C ALA A 29 -11.27 -8.03 -5.28
N GLY A 30 -10.61 -7.58 -6.36
CA GLY A 30 -11.22 -6.72 -7.39
C GLY A 30 -11.57 -5.31 -6.91
N VAL A 31 -10.99 -4.84 -5.79
CA VAL A 31 -11.24 -3.49 -5.27
C VAL A 31 -10.50 -2.47 -6.14
N PRO A 32 -11.16 -1.43 -6.68
CA PRO A 32 -10.48 -0.44 -7.51
C PRO A 32 -9.32 0.24 -6.77
N LEU A 33 -8.15 0.34 -7.41
CA LEU A 33 -6.99 1.04 -6.84
C LEU A 33 -7.33 2.44 -6.30
N PRO A 34 -8.12 3.31 -6.99
CA PRO A 34 -8.50 4.61 -6.43
C PRO A 34 -9.23 4.52 -5.08
N ALA A 35 -10.05 3.48 -4.87
CA ALA A 35 -10.74 3.27 -3.61
C ALA A 35 -9.76 2.83 -2.50
N VAL A 36 -8.83 1.94 -2.82
CA VAL A 36 -7.75 1.52 -1.90
C VAL A 36 -6.92 2.73 -1.46
N MET A 37 -6.50 3.56 -2.42
CA MET A 37 -5.69 4.75 -2.19
C MET A 37 -6.44 5.81 -1.38
N THR A 38 -7.74 5.95 -1.62
CA THR A 38 -8.61 6.86 -0.84
C THR A 38 -8.70 6.40 0.61
N ALA A 39 -8.97 5.10 0.83
CA ALA A 39 -9.05 4.53 2.18
C ALA A 39 -7.72 4.69 2.94
N TYR A 40 -6.59 4.47 2.27
CA TYR A 40 -5.27 4.69 2.85
C TYR A 40 -5.04 6.15 3.25
N ARG A 41 -5.36 7.11 2.38
CA ARG A 41 -5.21 8.55 2.66
C ARG A 41 -6.05 8.99 3.85
N ILE A 42 -7.29 8.50 3.97
CA ILE A 42 -8.17 8.78 5.11
C ILE A 42 -7.57 8.19 6.39
N GLY A 43 -7.18 6.92 6.38
CA GLY A 43 -6.59 6.27 7.56
C GLY A 43 -5.29 6.94 8.01
N PHE A 44 -4.46 7.38 7.05
CA PHE A 44 -3.21 8.07 7.36
C PHE A 44 -3.47 9.44 7.99
N ARG A 45 -4.41 10.21 7.42
CA ARG A 45 -4.83 11.49 7.98
C ARG A 45 -5.27 11.36 9.43
N PHE A 46 -6.19 10.43 9.69
CA PHE A 46 -6.72 10.19 11.04
C PHE A 46 -5.59 9.82 12.02
N MET A 47 -4.77 8.84 11.66
CA MET A 47 -3.63 8.42 12.48
C MET A 47 -2.66 9.59 12.75
N TRP A 48 -2.40 10.43 11.76
CA TRP A 48 -1.50 11.56 11.88
C TRP A 48 -2.03 12.65 12.80
N GLU A 49 -3.33 12.97 12.70
CA GLU A 49 -4.01 13.93 13.58
C GLU A 49 -3.94 13.48 15.05
N GLU A 50 -4.21 12.20 15.33
CA GLU A 50 -4.09 11.62 16.68
C GLU A 50 -2.65 11.62 17.21
N THR A 51 -1.67 11.33 16.35
CA THR A 51 -0.25 11.36 16.69
C THR A 51 0.19 12.75 17.11
N LEU A 52 -0.19 13.77 16.33
CA LEU A 52 0.12 15.16 16.62
C LEU A 52 -0.60 15.67 17.88
N ALA A 53 -1.86 15.30 18.08
CA ALA A 53 -2.60 15.64 19.30
C ALA A 53 -1.89 15.07 20.54
N THR A 54 -1.47 13.80 20.48
CA THR A 54 -0.74 13.12 21.55
C THR A 54 0.61 13.78 21.82
N ALA A 55 1.41 14.07 20.78
CA ALA A 55 2.71 14.72 20.92
C ALA A 55 2.61 16.12 21.55
N ARG A 56 1.59 16.89 21.17
CA ARG A 56 1.32 18.21 21.77
C ARG A 56 0.92 18.10 23.24
N ALA A 57 0.04 17.17 23.58
CA ALA A 57 -0.38 16.93 24.97
C ALA A 57 0.80 16.50 25.87
N ALA A 58 1.76 15.77 25.31
CA ALA A 58 2.99 15.37 25.98
C ALA A 58 4.10 16.46 25.97
N ALA A 59 3.83 17.66 25.43
CA ALA A 59 4.78 18.76 25.30
C ALA A 59 6.10 18.36 24.61
N ILE A 60 6.04 17.47 23.61
CA ILE A 60 7.20 17.10 22.79
C ILE A 60 7.72 18.35 22.08
N PRO A 61 9.05 18.59 22.05
CA PRO A 61 9.63 19.74 21.36
C PRO A 61 9.23 19.78 19.88
N THR A 62 8.91 20.99 19.38
CA THR A 62 8.49 21.18 17.98
C THR A 62 9.51 20.62 16.98
N ASP A 63 10.81 20.81 17.23
CA ASP A 63 11.86 20.29 16.33
C ASP A 63 11.82 18.76 16.22
N ALA A 64 11.56 18.06 17.33
CA ALA A 64 11.40 16.61 17.31
C ALA A 64 10.14 16.18 16.54
N ILE A 65 9.06 16.96 16.60
CA ILE A 65 7.85 16.73 15.79
C ILE A 65 8.15 16.94 14.30
N LEU A 66 8.91 17.97 13.94
CA LEU A 66 9.31 18.25 12.56
C LEU A 66 10.20 17.14 11.99
N ASP A 67 11.19 16.68 12.75
CA ASP A 67 12.07 15.57 12.36
C ASP A 67 11.28 14.27 12.16
N ALA A 68 10.35 13.96 13.06
CA ALA A 68 9.47 12.81 12.91
C ALA A 68 8.56 12.94 11.69
N THR A 69 8.03 14.14 11.43
CA THR A 69 7.18 14.44 10.26
C THR A 69 7.92 14.16 8.96
N ALA A 70 9.17 14.61 8.83
CA ALA A 70 9.98 14.39 7.63
C ALA A 70 10.17 12.89 7.33
N ARG A 71 10.44 12.08 8.36
CA ARG A 71 10.58 10.62 8.24
C ARG A 71 9.28 9.93 7.86
N ILE A 72 8.17 10.33 8.50
CA ILE A 72 6.84 9.76 8.22
C ILE A 72 6.37 10.09 6.82
N PHE A 73 6.66 11.29 6.31
CA PHE A 73 6.29 11.66 4.96
C PHE A 73 6.97 10.76 3.93
N PHE A 74 8.29 10.54 4.09
CA PHE A 74 9.04 9.62 3.24
C PHE A 74 8.46 8.20 3.32
N ALA A 75 8.27 7.66 4.53
CA ALA A 75 7.69 6.34 4.70
C ALA A 75 6.30 6.23 4.07
N GLN A 76 5.44 7.23 4.26
CA GLN A 76 4.10 7.25 3.68
C GLN A 76 4.16 7.17 2.16
N GLU A 77 5.04 7.93 1.52
CA GLU A 77 5.25 7.90 0.07
C GLU A 77 5.72 6.52 -0.39
N THR A 78 6.75 5.95 0.25
CA THR A 78 7.29 4.63 -0.09
C THR A 78 6.23 3.52 0.04
N PHE A 79 5.47 3.50 1.14
CA PHE A 79 4.38 2.55 1.34
C PHE A 79 3.29 2.66 0.26
N THR A 80 2.94 3.90 -0.08
CA THR A 80 1.90 4.18 -1.06
C THR A 80 2.31 3.71 -2.46
N GLN A 81 3.58 3.93 -2.82
CA GLN A 81 4.16 3.47 -4.07
C GLN A 81 4.21 1.93 -4.13
N ALA A 82 4.77 1.28 -3.11
CA ALA A 82 4.86 -0.18 -3.05
C ALA A 82 3.49 -0.86 -3.14
N MET A 83 2.48 -0.32 -2.45
CA MET A 83 1.11 -0.83 -2.53
C MET A 83 0.52 -0.71 -3.94
N ALA A 84 0.70 0.44 -4.59
CA ALA A 84 0.19 0.67 -5.94
C ALA A 84 0.88 -0.22 -6.98
N ASP A 85 2.19 -0.44 -6.82
CA ASP A 85 2.97 -1.27 -7.74
C ASP A 85 2.62 -2.75 -7.60
N ALA A 86 2.52 -3.26 -6.37
CA ALA A 86 2.06 -4.63 -6.12
C ALA A 86 0.64 -4.86 -6.65
N TYR A 87 -0.26 -3.88 -6.47
CA TYR A 87 -1.61 -3.93 -7.04
C TYR A 87 -1.58 -4.06 -8.56
N ARG A 88 -0.83 -3.19 -9.26
CA ARG A 88 -0.74 -3.18 -10.73
C ARG A 88 -0.10 -4.47 -11.26
N HIS A 89 0.93 -4.96 -10.58
CA HIS A 89 1.58 -6.22 -10.91
C HIS A 89 0.58 -7.39 -10.81
N GLN A 90 -0.17 -7.45 -9.72
CA GLN A 90 -1.17 -8.49 -9.51
C GLN A 90 -2.32 -8.42 -10.53
N LEU A 91 -2.82 -7.22 -10.82
CA LEU A 91 -3.85 -7.01 -11.85
C LEU A 91 -3.37 -7.48 -13.22
N THR A 92 -2.13 -7.15 -13.59
CA THR A 92 -1.51 -7.59 -14.84
C THR A 92 -1.44 -9.12 -14.90
N THR A 93 -1.04 -9.76 -13.80
CA THR A 93 -0.98 -11.22 -13.68
C THR A 93 -2.35 -11.87 -13.90
N GLN A 94 -3.42 -11.31 -13.32
CA GLN A 94 -4.79 -11.81 -13.51
C GLN A 94 -5.26 -11.66 -14.96
N ILE A 95 -5.02 -10.49 -15.58
CA ILE A 95 -5.40 -10.24 -16.98
C ILE A 95 -4.70 -11.24 -17.91
N LEU A 96 -3.39 -11.45 -17.72
CA LEU A 96 -2.61 -12.40 -18.51
C LEU A 96 -3.04 -13.85 -18.25
N GLY A 97 -3.36 -14.21 -17.00
CA GLY A 97 -3.87 -15.52 -16.63
C GLY A 97 -5.23 -15.81 -17.26
N GLY A 98 -6.16 -14.86 -17.22
CA GLY A 98 -7.48 -14.95 -17.87
C GLY A 98 -7.36 -15.17 -19.38
N ARG A 99 -6.49 -14.41 -20.05
CA ARG A 99 -6.21 -14.58 -21.50
C ARG A 99 -5.63 -15.96 -21.85
N LYS A 100 -4.78 -16.52 -20.99
CA LYS A 100 -4.21 -17.87 -21.18
C LYS A 100 -5.30 -18.94 -21.01
N SER A 101 -6.14 -18.80 -19.98
CA SER A 101 -7.26 -19.70 -19.70
C SER A 101 -8.27 -19.71 -20.85
N ASP A 102 -8.66 -18.54 -21.33
CA ASP A 102 -9.59 -18.36 -22.45
C ASP A 102 -9.05 -18.97 -23.76
N ARG A 103 -7.77 -18.72 -24.07
CA ARG A 103 -7.10 -19.34 -25.23
C ARG A 103 -7.01 -20.87 -25.13
N HIS A 104 -6.74 -21.40 -23.94
CA HIS A 104 -6.71 -22.84 -23.70
C HIS A 104 -8.11 -23.45 -23.81
N TRP A 105 -9.13 -22.77 -23.27
CA TRP A 105 -10.54 -23.17 -23.40
C TRP A 105 -10.98 -23.19 -24.87
N TRP A 106 -10.68 -22.14 -25.64
CA TRP A 106 -11.00 -22.05 -27.07
C TRP A 106 -10.39 -23.20 -27.87
N LYS A 107 -9.10 -23.50 -27.67
CA LYS A 107 -8.42 -24.64 -28.31
C LYS A 107 -9.06 -25.99 -27.98
N ARG A 108 -9.70 -26.11 -26.82
CA ARG A 108 -10.34 -27.34 -26.34
C ARG A 108 -11.77 -27.50 -26.89
N CYS A 109 -12.49 -26.39 -27.08
CA CYS A 109 -13.85 -26.37 -27.63
C CYS A 109 -13.92 -26.45 -29.16
N CYS A 110 -12.89 -25.96 -29.86
CA CYS A 110 -12.81 -26.03 -31.32
C CYS A 110 -11.50 -26.74 -31.72
N PRO A 111 -11.43 -28.08 -31.60
CA PRO A 111 -10.28 -28.83 -32.09
C PRO A 111 -10.21 -28.62 -33.60
N ALA A 112 -9.05 -28.20 -34.10
CA ALA A 112 -8.83 -28.05 -35.53
C ALA A 112 -9.13 -29.39 -36.23
N GLY A 113 -10.19 -29.40 -37.04
CA GLY A 113 -10.51 -30.46 -37.99
C GLY A 113 -9.65 -30.32 -39.24
#